data_AF-A0A929JMA4-F1
#
_entry.id   AF-A0A929JMA4-F1
#
_cell.length_a   1.000
_cell.length_b   1.000
_cell.length_c   1.000
_cell.angle_alpha   90.00
_cell.angle_beta   90.00
_cell.angle_gamma   90.00
#
_symmetry.space_group_name_H-M   'P 1'
#
loop_
_entity.id
_entity.type
_entity.pdbx_description
1 polymer ?
#
loop_
_entity_poly.entity_id
_entity_poly.type
_entity_poly.pdbx_seq_one_letter_code
_entity_poly.pdbx_strand_id
1 'polypeptide(L)'
;MRSFHVICPFCDGSYPFPDDLDEVYRCQCGAVYKIAWRSDIEGAVDQLMKFFLKDRQTLEAASESNVLCSAVVYEDIENLITMKREYEVSKYIRQSQSFDQNYPRKVGLIWLGSYTGA
;
A
#
# COMPACT_ATOMS: atom_id res chain seq x y z
N MET A 1 22.44 -6.20 -0.68
CA MET A 1 21.17 -6.78 -0.19
C MET A 1 20.13 -6.56 -1.27
N ARG A 2 19.32 -7.56 -1.60
CA ARG A 2 18.20 -7.37 -2.55
C ARG A 2 17.15 -6.50 -1.85
N SER A 3 16.78 -5.38 -2.47
CA SER A 3 15.71 -4.51 -1.96
C SER A 3 14.42 -4.79 -2.72
N PHE A 4 13.32 -4.85 -1.99
CA PHE A 4 11.98 -5.03 -2.55
C PHE A 4 11.26 -3.70 -2.45
N HIS A 5 10.70 -3.25 -3.57
CA HIS A 5 10.05 -1.96 -3.68
C HIS A 5 8.66 -2.12 -4.28
N VAL A 6 7.76 -1.21 -3.91
CA VAL A 6 6.47 -1.00 -4.54
C VAL A 6 6.51 0.31 -5.32
N ILE A 7 5.81 0.36 -6.46
CA ILE A 7 5.74 1.54 -7.32
C ILE A 7 4.38 2.19 -7.14
N CYS A 8 4.37 3.50 -6.91
CA CYS A 8 3.14 4.27 -6.81
C CYS A 8 2.50 4.40 -8.20
N PRO A 9 1.25 3.95 -8.40
CA PRO A 9 0.59 3.99 -9.71
C PRO A 9 0.18 5.40 -10.16
N PHE A 10 0.35 6.41 -9.31
CA PHE A 10 -0.04 7.80 -9.59
C PHE A 10 1.14 8.71 -9.98
N CYS A 11 2.37 8.35 -9.62
CA CYS A 11 3.54 9.20 -9.87
C CYS A 11 4.83 8.42 -10.14
N ASP A 12 4.75 7.10 -10.30
CA ASP A 12 5.88 6.18 -10.51
C ASP A 12 6.98 6.20 -9.43
N GLY A 13 6.66 6.76 -8.25
CA GLY A 13 7.57 6.81 -7.12
C GLY A 13 7.85 5.42 -6.56
N SER A 14 9.11 5.13 -6.24
CA SER A 14 9.54 3.84 -5.68
C SER A 14 9.68 3.92 -4.16
N TYR A 15 9.00 3.01 -3.46
CA TYR A 15 8.98 2.95 -2.01
C TYR A 15 9.42 1.58 -1.51
N PRO A 16 10.08 1.48 -0.34
CA PRO A 16 10.36 0.20 0.29
C PRO A 16 9.08 -0.62 0.46
N PHE A 17 9.21 -1.93 0.31
CA PHE A 17 8.11 -2.85 0.57
C PHE A 17 7.63 -2.73 2.03
N PRO A 18 6.32 -2.55 2.30
CA PRO A 18 5.77 -2.49 3.64
C PRO A 18 6.17 -3.65 4.54
N ASP A 19 6.72 -3.34 5.71
CA ASP A 19 7.08 -4.35 6.71
C ASP A 19 5.96 -4.56 7.76
N ASP A 20 5.02 -3.61 7.87
CA ASP A 20 3.85 -3.65 8.75
C ASP A 20 2.55 -3.57 7.91
N LEU A 21 1.58 -4.42 8.24
CA LEU A 21 0.28 -4.51 7.53
C LEU A 21 -0.79 -3.64 8.16
N ASP A 22 -0.62 -3.30 9.43
CA ASP A 22 -1.55 -2.47 10.17
C ASP A 22 -1.30 -0.98 9.87
N GLU A 23 -0.12 -0.67 9.32
CA GLU A 23 0.30 0.68 8.95
C GLU A 23 -0.26 1.13 7.59
N VAL A 24 -0.55 2.44 7.50
CA VAL A 24 -0.86 3.15 6.26
C VAL A 24 0.37 3.93 5.83
N TYR A 25 0.85 3.65 4.62
CA TYR A 25 2.03 4.30 4.05
C TYR A 25 1.61 5.45 3.12
N ARG A 26 2.51 6.44 2.98
CA ARG A 26 2.26 7.65 2.20
C ARG A 26 3.30 7.85 1.11
N CYS A 27 2.82 8.12 -0.09
CA CYS A 27 3.59 8.61 -1.21
C CYS A 27 3.79 10.12 -1.12
N GLN A 28 4.91 10.62 -1.65
CA GLN A 28 5.19 12.05 -1.80
C GLN A 28 4.16 12.79 -2.68
N CYS A 29 3.51 12.10 -3.63
CA CYS A 29 2.41 12.68 -4.41
C CYS A 29 1.09 12.82 -3.64
N GLY A 30 1.07 12.40 -2.37
CA GLY A 30 -0.11 12.43 -1.51
C GLY A 30 -0.97 11.16 -1.57
N ALA A 31 -0.71 10.24 -2.51
CA ALA A 31 -1.35 8.93 -2.49
C ALA A 31 -0.97 8.14 -1.22
N VAL A 32 -1.88 7.27 -0.77
CA VAL A 32 -1.71 6.41 0.40
C VAL A 32 -1.87 4.96 0.00
N TYR A 33 -1.21 4.05 0.69
CA TYR A 33 -1.29 2.63 0.39
C TYR A 33 -1.10 1.76 1.62
N LYS A 34 -1.61 0.54 1.55
CA LYS A 34 -1.36 -0.51 2.54
C LYS A 34 -1.51 -1.91 1.95
N ILE A 35 -0.98 -2.89 2.67
CA ILE A 35 -1.26 -4.30 2.41
C ILE A 35 -2.44 -4.70 3.30
N ALA A 36 -3.43 -5.39 2.74
CA ALA A 36 -4.59 -5.88 3.47
C ALA A 36 -4.96 -7.29 3.06
N TRP A 37 -5.70 -8.00 3.91
CA TRP A 37 -6.32 -9.26 3.53
C TRP A 37 -7.31 -9.03 2.40
N ARG A 38 -7.33 -9.93 1.41
CA ARG A 38 -8.30 -9.87 0.29
C ARG A 38 -9.74 -9.91 0.78
N SER A 39 -9.99 -10.60 1.89
CA SER A 39 -11.31 -10.64 2.55
C SER A 39 -11.72 -9.32 3.22
N ASP A 40 -10.80 -8.34 3.33
CA ASP A 40 -11.00 -7.06 4.01
C ASP A 40 -10.58 -5.87 3.13
N ILE A 41 -10.63 -6.02 1.80
CA ILE A 41 -10.27 -4.93 0.87
C ILE A 41 -11.18 -3.71 1.08
N GLU A 42 -12.48 -3.92 1.26
CA GLU A 42 -13.44 -2.83 1.48
C GLU A 42 -13.12 -2.03 2.75
N GLY A 43 -12.85 -2.73 3.87
CA GLY A 43 -12.44 -2.10 5.12
C GLY A 43 -11.13 -1.35 5.00
N ALA A 44 -10.16 -1.91 4.27
CA ALA A 44 -8.89 -1.26 3.99
C ALA A 44 -9.05 0.01 3.12
N VAL A 45 -9.92 -0.02 2.10
CA VAL A 45 -10.23 1.16 1.28
C VAL A 45 -10.88 2.25 2.12
N ASP A 46 -11.84 1.91 2.99
CA ASP A 46 -12.47 2.88 3.92
C ASP A 46 -11.44 3.49 4.89
N GLN A 47 -10.50 2.69 5.41
CA GLN A 47 -9.40 3.19 6.24
C GLN A 47 -8.49 4.15 5.47
N LEU A 48 -8.10 3.80 4.23
CA LEU A 48 -7.30 4.67 3.37
C LEU A 48 -8.04 5.97 3.04
N MET A 49 -9.34 5.91 2.78
CA MET A 49 -10.18 7.09 2.53
C MET A 49 -10.21 8.02 3.73
N LYS A 50 -10.44 7.48 4.94
CA LYS A 50 -10.41 8.27 6.18
C LYS A 50 -9.06 8.94 6.39
N PHE A 51 -7.97 8.23 6.13
CA PHE A 51 -6.62 8.77 6.26
C PHE A 51 -6.34 9.88 5.24
N PHE A 52 -6.61 9.61 3.97
CA PHE A 52 -6.44 10.54 2.85
C PHE A 52 -7.28 11.82 3.02
N LEU A 53 -8.53 11.69 3.44
CA LEU A 53 -9.41 12.83 3.70
C LEU A 53 -9.03 13.59 4.97
N LYS A 54 -8.56 12.94 6.03
CA LYS A 54 -8.09 13.64 7.24
C LYS A 54 -6.88 14.51 6.93
N ASP A 55 -5.96 14.00 6.11
CA ASP A 55 -4.83 14.79 5.62
C ASP A 55 -5.30 15.97 4.77
N ARG A 56 -6.31 15.74 3.91
CA ARG A 56 -6.86 16.79 3.06
C ARG A 56 -7.78 17.77 3.75
N GLN A 57 -8.49 17.45 4.82
CA GLN A 57 -9.24 18.44 5.61
C GLN A 57 -8.31 19.50 6.21
N THR A 58 -7.02 19.18 6.38
CA THR A 58 -5.98 20.16 6.74
C THR A 58 -5.62 21.10 5.57
N LEU A 59 -5.89 20.71 4.32
CA LEU A 59 -5.64 21.45 3.08
C LEU A 59 -6.92 22.08 2.46
N GLU A 60 -8.09 21.47 2.63
CA GLU A 60 -9.38 21.77 1.98
C GLU A 60 -10.21 22.82 2.73
N ALA A 61 -9.75 23.33 3.87
CA ALA A 61 -10.19 24.64 4.34
C ALA A 61 -9.90 25.76 3.31
N ALA A 62 -9.15 25.46 2.23
CA ALA A 62 -8.79 26.40 1.17
C ALA A 62 -9.43 26.16 -0.22
N SER A 63 -10.14 25.05 -0.50
CA SER A 63 -10.75 24.87 -1.85
C SER A 63 -11.86 23.82 -1.93
N GLU A 64 -13.06 24.25 -2.33
CA GLU A 64 -14.23 23.44 -2.70
C GLU A 64 -14.04 22.69 -4.04
N SER A 65 -13.09 21.76 -4.11
CA SER A 65 -12.91 20.92 -5.31
C SER A 65 -13.46 19.52 -5.09
N ASN A 66 -14.34 19.05 -5.98
CA ASN A 66 -14.74 17.64 -6.06
C ASN A 66 -13.49 16.77 -6.27
N VAL A 67 -13.07 16.05 -5.22
CA VAL A 67 -11.90 15.18 -5.30
C VAL A 67 -12.27 13.89 -6.01
N LEU A 68 -11.73 13.69 -7.21
CA LEU A 68 -11.72 12.39 -7.85
C LEU A 68 -10.63 11.52 -7.19
N CYS A 69 -11.07 10.56 -6.39
CA CYS A 69 -10.21 9.52 -5.83
C CYS A 69 -10.27 8.28 -6.71
N SER A 70 -9.12 7.66 -6.95
CA SER A 70 -9.01 6.36 -7.60
C SER A 70 -8.34 5.37 -6.65
N ALA A 71 -8.89 4.16 -6.59
CA ALA A 71 -8.29 3.05 -5.87
C ALA A 71 -7.66 2.07 -6.87
N VAL A 72 -6.44 1.63 -6.61
CA VAL A 72 -5.74 0.61 -7.41
C VAL A 72 -5.41 -0.57 -6.51
N VAL A 73 -5.88 -1.76 -6.87
CA VAL A 73 -5.65 -3.00 -6.11
C VAL A 73 -4.75 -3.93 -6.91
N TYR A 74 -3.59 -4.24 -6.36
CA TYR A 74 -2.68 -5.27 -6.88
C TYR A 74 -2.94 -6.58 -6.14
N GLU A 75 -3.71 -7.46 -6.77
CA GLU A 75 -4.02 -8.78 -6.21
C GLU A 75 -2.84 -9.75 -6.36
N ASP A 76 -1.95 -9.54 -7.32
CA ASP A 76 -0.82 -10.43 -7.66
C ASP A 76 0.46 -10.16 -6.85
N ILE A 77 0.37 -9.38 -5.76
CA ILE A 77 1.50 -9.11 -4.87
C ILE A 77 2.07 -10.37 -4.18
N GLU A 78 1.36 -11.50 -4.24
CA GLU A 78 1.79 -12.82 -3.79
C GLU A 78 3.23 -13.15 -4.23
N ASN A 79 3.56 -12.90 -5.49
CA ASN A 79 4.87 -13.21 -6.04
C ASN A 79 5.97 -12.38 -5.36
N LEU A 80 5.70 -11.09 -5.12
CA LEU A 80 6.66 -10.18 -4.49
C LEU A 80 6.91 -10.56 -3.03
N ILE A 81 5.84 -10.89 -2.30
CA ILE A 81 5.90 -11.37 -0.91
C ILE A 81 6.66 -12.69 -0.83
N THR A 82 6.37 -13.62 -1.74
CA THR A 82 7.04 -14.93 -1.80
C THR A 82 8.54 -14.77 -2.03
N MET A 83 8.94 -13.95 -3.01
CA MET A 83 10.35 -13.68 -3.28
C MET A 83 11.06 -12.98 -2.10
N LYS A 84 10.40 -12.05 -1.41
CA LYS A 84 10.94 -11.38 -0.22
C LYS A 84 11.17 -12.39 0.91
N ARG A 85 10.19 -13.25 1.18
CA ARG A 85 10.26 -14.28 2.22
C ARG A 85 11.38 -15.30 1.95
N GLU A 86 11.45 -15.85 0.74
CA GLU A 86 12.51 -16.79 0.36
C GLU A 86 13.90 -16.17 0.52
N TYR A 87 14.05 -14.91 0.14
CA TYR A 87 15.29 -14.17 0.32
C TYR A 87 15.65 -13.99 1.81
N GLU A 88 14.70 -13.59 2.66
CA GLU A 88 14.92 -13.42 4.10
C GLU A 88 15.30 -14.74 4.79
N VAL A 89 14.61 -15.84 4.45
CA VAL A 89 14.94 -17.20 4.91
C VAL A 89 16.36 -17.59 4.50
N SER A 90 16.72 -17.37 3.23
CA SER A 90 18.06 -17.70 2.72
C SER A 90 19.20 -16.92 3.37
N LYS A 91 18.89 -15.75 3.94
CA LYS A 91 19.86 -14.83 4.55
C LYS A 91 19.87 -14.87 6.07
N TYR A 92 19.11 -15.77 6.70
CA TYR A 92 18.92 -15.79 8.16
C TYR A 92 18.49 -14.43 8.75
N ILE A 93 17.80 -13.62 7.95
CA ILE A 93 17.24 -12.34 8.41
C ILE A 93 15.97 -12.69 9.21
N ARG A 94 15.76 -12.03 10.35
CA ARG A 94 14.52 -12.19 11.11
C ARG A 94 13.34 -11.91 10.18
N GLN A 95 12.46 -12.90 10.01
CA GLN A 95 11.21 -12.72 9.26
C GLN A 95 10.44 -11.55 9.89
N SER A 96 10.08 -10.55 9.09
CA SER A 96 9.06 -9.59 9.49
C SER A 96 7.81 -10.37 9.88
N GLN A 97 7.14 -9.94 10.95
CA GLN A 97 6.22 -10.75 11.75
C GLN A 97 5.15 -11.53 10.94
N SER A 98 4.93 -12.78 11.36
CA SER A 98 3.75 -13.63 11.18
C SER A 98 3.14 -13.82 9.78
N PHE A 99 3.94 -14.08 8.76
CA PHE A 99 3.42 -14.62 7.51
C PHE A 99 3.25 -16.15 7.62
N ASP A 100 2.04 -16.61 7.97
CA ASP A 100 1.65 -18.03 7.83
C ASP A 100 1.92 -18.51 6.38
N GLN A 101 2.10 -19.81 6.16
CA GLN A 101 2.42 -20.36 4.84
C GLN A 101 1.39 -20.00 3.75
N ASN A 102 0.13 -19.74 4.14
CA ASN A 102 -0.94 -19.32 3.23
C ASN A 102 -1.08 -17.79 3.09
N TYR A 103 -0.28 -17.01 3.81
CA TYR A 103 -0.36 -15.56 3.86
C TYR A 103 -0.21 -14.89 2.47
N PRO A 104 0.76 -15.27 1.61
CA PRO A 104 0.97 -14.60 0.32
C PRO A 104 -0.25 -14.66 -0.62
N ARG A 105 -1.07 -15.70 -0.51
CA ARG A 105 -2.26 -15.95 -1.35
C ARG A 105 -3.50 -15.15 -0.93
N LYS A 106 -3.46 -14.55 0.25
CA LYS A 106 -4.64 -14.01 0.93
C LYS A 106 -4.58 -12.50 1.09
N VAL A 107 -3.57 -11.82 0.55
CA VAL A 107 -3.40 -10.37 0.69
C VAL A 107 -3.39 -9.66 -0.66
N GLY A 108 -3.61 -8.36 -0.63
CA GLY A 108 -3.52 -7.45 -1.76
C GLY A 108 -2.89 -6.12 -1.32
N LEU A 109 -2.26 -5.42 -2.26
CA LEU A 109 -1.76 -4.06 -2.07
C LEU A 109 -2.75 -3.08 -2.65
N ILE A 110 -3.22 -2.17 -1.80
CA ILE A 110 -4.26 -1.20 -2.15
C ILE A 110 -3.63 0.18 -2.12
N TRP A 111 -3.79 0.93 -3.20
CA TRP A 111 -3.44 2.33 -3.29
C TRP A 111 -4.71 3.18 -3.39
N LEU A 112 -4.68 4.35 -2.78
CA LEU A 112 -5.69 5.40 -2.94
C LEU A 112 -4.98 6.71 -3.25
N GLY A 113 -5.41 7.40 -4.30
CA GLY A 113 -4.83 8.68 -4.67
C GLY A 113 -5.72 9.46 -5.62
N SER A 114 -5.30 10.68 -5.93
CA SER A 114 -5.93 11.48 -6.98
C SER A 114 -5.09 11.36 -8.25
N TYR A 115 -5.73 11.05 -9.36
CA TYR A 115 -5.07 11.12 -10.66
C TYR A 115 -4.93 12.61 -11.04
N THR A 116 -3.75 13.18 -10.82
CA THR A 116 -3.40 14.46 -11.45
C THR A 116 -2.91 14.12 -12.86
N GLY A 117 -3.85 13.91 -13.78
CA GLY A 117 -3.49 13.76 -15.19
C GLY A 117 -2.69 14.98 -15.64
N ALA A 118 -1.53 14.73 -16.23
CA ALA A 118 -0.81 15.72 -17.04
C ALA A 118 -1.50 15.88 -18.40
#